data_AF-A0A497GHE3-F1
#
_entry.id   AF-A0A497GHE3-F1
#
_cell.length_a   1.000
_cell.length_b   1.000
_cell.length_c   1.000
_cell.angle_alpha   90.00
_cell.angle_beta   90.00
_cell.angle_gamma   90.00
#
_symmetry.space_group_name_H-M   'P 1'
#
loop_
_entity.id
_entity.type
_entity.pdbx_description
1 polymer ?
#
loop_
_entity_poly.entity_id
_entity_poly.type
_entity_poly.pdbx_seq_one_letter_code
_entity_poly.pdbx_strand_id
1 'polypeptide(L)' 'MEIVEEIIAWGHPNIRALHRSTMEITKEPYVTPRGDCIIA' A
#
# COMPACT_ATOMS: atom_id res chain seq x y z
N MET A 1 8.76 -26.02 6.07
CA MET A 1 9.40 -24.81 6.64
C MET A 1 8.57 -23.65 6.12
N GLU A 2 7.87 -22.96 7.00
CA GLU A 2 7.11 -21.76 6.63
C GLU A 2 8.05 -20.56 6.64
N ILE A 3 8.03 -19.77 5.57
CA ILE A 3 8.78 -18.52 5.46
C ILE A 3 7.78 -17.39 5.69
N VAL A 4 8.08 -16.53 6.66
CA VAL A 4 7.24 -15.39 7.02
C VAL A 4 8.12 -14.14 7.06
N GLU A 5 7.58 -13.03 6.57
CA GLU A 5 8.18 -11.71 6.65
C GLU A 5 7.17 -10.74 7.30
N GLU A 6 7.67 -9.80 8.10
CA GLU A 6 6.88 -8.75 8.76
C GLU A 6 7.31 -7.38 8.23
N ILE A 7 6.33 -6.57 7.81
CA ILE A 7 6.55 -5.21 7.29
C ILE A 7 5.69 -4.24 8.09
N ILE A 8 6.30 -3.16 8.58
CA ILE A 8 5.61 -2.06 9.26
C ILE A 8 5.45 -0.91 8.27
N ALA A 9 4.21 -0.48 8.05
CA ALA A 9 3.86 0.63 7.18
C ALA A 9 2.71 1.45 7.78
N TRP A 10 2.46 2.64 7.24
CA TRP A 10 1.47 3.58 7.75
C TRP A 10 0.58 4.09 6.62
N GLY A 11 -0.66 4.45 6.94
CA GLY A 11 -1.55 5.05 5.97
C GLY A 11 -1.13 6.47 5.57
N HIS A 12 -1.61 6.91 4.41
CA HIS A 12 -1.51 8.29 3.95
C HIS A 12 -2.94 8.80 3.61
N PRO A 13 -3.29 10.08 3.85
CA PRO A 13 -4.65 10.60 3.63
C PRO A 13 -5.21 10.39 2.22
N ASN A 14 -4.34 10.24 1.21
CA ASN A 14 -4.72 10.00 -0.18
C ASN A 14 -4.92 8.52 -0.56
N ILE A 15 -4.67 7.57 0.35
CA ILE A 15 -4.87 6.14 0.10
C ILE A 15 -6.37 5.83 0.00
N ARG A 16 -6.73 5.08 -1.04
CA ARG A 16 -8.13 4.67 -1.31
C ARG A 16 -8.33 3.16 -1.38
N ALA A 17 -7.29 2.39 -1.74
CA ALA A 17 -7.31 0.93 -1.83
C ALA A 17 -8.53 0.36 -2.60
N LEU A 18 -8.85 0.94 -3.76
CA LEU A 18 -10.02 0.57 -4.55
C LEU A 18 -9.71 -0.39 -5.70
N HIS A 19 -8.43 -0.58 -6.03
CA HIS A 19 -8.06 -1.48 -7.11
C HIS A 19 -8.45 -2.92 -6.77
N ARG A 20 -9.18 -3.58 -7.67
CA ARG A 20 -9.90 -4.83 -7.35
C ARG A 20 -9.02 -6.08 -7.31
N SER A 21 -7.85 -6.04 -7.93
CA SER A 21 -7.02 -7.22 -8.18
C SER A 21 -5.55 -7.05 -7.83
N THR A 22 -5.13 -5.86 -7.39
CA THR A 22 -3.73 -5.59 -7.02
C THR A 22 -3.66 -4.79 -5.75
N MET A 23 -2.54 -4.95 -5.05
CA MET A 23 -2.18 -4.17 -3.87
C MET A 23 -0.70 -3.79 -3.97
N GLU A 24 -0.36 -2.62 -3.47
CA GLU A 24 0.99 -2.08 -3.46
C GLU A 24 1.31 -1.51 -2.07
N ILE A 25 2.52 -1.81 -1.58
CA ILE A 25 3.13 -1.12 -0.44
C ILE A 25 4.30 -0.30 -1.00
N THR A 26 4.38 0.98 -0.63
CA THR A 26 5.42 1.88 -1.15
C THR A 26 6.23 2.54 -0.05
N LYS A 27 7.46 2.96 -0.39
CA LYS A 27 8.32 3.79 0.48
C LYS A 27 8.21 5.28 0.16
N GLU A 28 7.40 5.64 -0.84
CA GLU A 28 7.24 7.02 -1.26
C GLU A 28 6.55 7.84 -0.14
N PRO A 29 7.12 8.98 0.26
CA PRO A 29 6.56 9.79 1.35
C PRO A 29 5.28 10.52 0.96
N TYR A 30 4.94 10.56 -0.33
CA TYR A 30 3.76 11.21 -0.86
C TYR A 30 3.12 10.35 -1.95
N VAL A 31 1.81 10.15 -1.83
CA VAL A 31 1.00 9.42 -2.82
C VAL A 31 -0.17 10.28 -3.28
N THR A 32 -0.57 10.10 -4.53
CA THR A 32 -1.72 10.82 -5.10
C THR A 32 -2.99 9.95 -5.05
N PRO A 33 -4.20 10.54 -5.03
CA PRO A 33 -5.45 9.76 -5.06
C PRO A 33 -5.67 8.92 -6.33
N ARG A 34 -4.81 9.07 -7.35
CA ARG A 34 -4.80 8.25 -8.57
C ARG A 34 -4.17 6.87 -8.35
N GLY A 35 -3.26 6.74 -7.37
CA GLY A 35 -2.66 5.45 -6.99
C GLY A 35 -3.63 4.65 -6.13
N ASP A 36 -4.69 4.11 -6.74
CA ASP A 36 -5.77 3.43 -6.01
C ASP A 36 -5.48 1.97 -5.65
N CYS A 37 -4.32 1.43 -6.08
CA CYS A 37 -3.78 0.13 -5.65
C CYS A 37 -2.90 0.21 -4.39
N ILE A 38 -2.47 1.40 -3.97
CA ILE A 38 -1.62 1.57 -2.79
C ILE A 38 -2.44 1.32 -1.52
N ILE A 39 -1.90 0.51 -0.60
CA ILE A 39 -2.52 0.20 0.70
C ILE A 39 -1.73 0.73 1.89
N ALA A 40 -0.42 0.96 1.73
CA ALA A 40 0.47 1.50 2.76
C ALA A 40 1.76 2.09 2.15
#